data_AF-A0AAU4A090-F1
#
_entry.id   AF-A0AAU4A090-F1
#
_cell.length_a   1.000
_cell.length_b   1.000
_cell.length_c   1.000
_cell.angle_alpha   90.00
_cell.angle_beta   90.00
_cell.angle_gamma   90.00
#
_symmetry.space_group_name_H-M   'P 1'
#
loop_
_entity.id
_entity.type
_entity.pdbx_description
1 polymer ?
#
loop_
_entity_poly.entity_id
_entity_poly.type
_entity_poly.pdbx_seq_one_letter_code
_entity_poly.pdbx_strand_id
1 'polypeptide(L)'
;MNTPLPNPGHLLDIAHWIAMSAPYLALMVLLGGAAWGWTHWQRARRVEETLLGRVTVELIPTSTFDPSEGEVRRYAHQLSRARYSVAKTPARGAGVRLRYSAEEGHMRCYVEGPARAGAVLAMPGFAEVEVRAARADQHIEPVRFTPPVQREGEK
;
A
#
# COMPACT_ATOMS: atom_id res chain seq x y z
N MET A 1 6.84 -59.42 16.35
CA MET A 1 5.97 -58.76 15.36
C MET A 1 6.86 -58.43 14.17
N ASN A 2 6.96 -59.36 13.20
CA ASN A 2 7.89 -59.25 12.07
C ASN A 2 7.19 -58.54 10.92
N THR A 3 7.61 -57.32 10.58
CA THR A 3 7.23 -56.68 9.33
C THR A 3 7.93 -57.42 8.18
N PRO A 4 7.21 -57.96 7.18
CA PRO A 4 7.83 -58.59 6.04
C PRO A 4 8.68 -57.57 5.26
N LEU A 5 9.91 -57.95 4.91
CA LEU A 5 10.81 -57.11 4.12
C LEU A 5 10.19 -56.86 2.73
N PRO A 6 10.25 -55.63 2.21
CA PRO A 6 9.70 -55.30 0.90
C PRO A 6 10.38 -56.14 -0.19
N ASN A 7 9.57 -56.72 -1.08
CA ASN A 7 10.02 -57.56 -2.18
C ASN A 7 10.93 -56.74 -3.12
N PRO A 8 12.15 -57.21 -3.47
CA PRO A 8 13.13 -56.43 -4.24
C PRO A 8 12.62 -55.91 -5.60
N GLY A 9 11.67 -56.60 -6.24
CA GLY A 9 11.03 -56.11 -7.48
C GLY A 9 10.29 -54.78 -7.28
N HIS A 10 9.63 -54.62 -6.14
CA HIS A 10 8.89 -53.39 -5.81
C HIS A 10 9.83 -52.19 -5.60
N LEU A 11 11.05 -52.42 -5.10
CA LEU A 11 12.06 -51.37 -4.94
C LEU A 11 12.62 -50.90 -6.29
N LEU A 12 12.77 -51.81 -7.26
CA LEU A 12 13.20 -51.49 -8.62
C LEU A 12 12.13 -50.71 -9.40
N ASP A 13 10.86 -51.10 -9.26
CA ASP A 13 9.74 -50.38 -9.88
C ASP A 13 9.61 -48.94 -9.35
N ILE A 14 9.76 -48.76 -8.02
CA ILE A 14 9.80 -47.44 -7.39
C ILE A 14 10.98 -46.63 -7.93
N ALA A 15 12.18 -47.21 -7.98
CA ALA A 15 13.38 -46.52 -8.46
C ALA A 15 13.25 -46.09 -9.93
N HIS A 16 12.67 -46.95 -10.77
CA HIS A 16 12.42 -46.64 -12.18
C HIS A 16 11.41 -45.50 -12.36
N TRP A 17 10.32 -45.52 -11.59
CA TRP A 17 9.32 -44.46 -11.62
C TRP A 17 9.87 -43.10 -11.12
N ILE A 18 10.69 -43.11 -10.07
CA ILE A 18 11.38 -41.91 -9.57
C ILE A 18 12.35 -41.38 -10.64
N ALA A 19 13.15 -42.25 -11.26
CA ALA A 19 14.08 -41.84 -12.30
C ALA A 19 13.35 -41.23 -13.52
N MET A 20 12.20 -41.79 -13.89
CA MET A 20 11.40 -41.29 -15.01
C MET A 20 10.67 -39.97 -14.69
N SER A 21 10.32 -39.74 -13.42
CA SER A 21 9.67 -38.50 -12.95
C SER A 21 10.67 -37.39 -12.57
N ALA A 22 11.94 -37.73 -12.34
CA ALA A 22 13.01 -36.80 -11.99
C ALA A 22 13.09 -35.52 -12.85
N PRO A 23 13.03 -35.56 -14.20
CA PRO A 23 13.09 -34.34 -15.01
C PRO A 23 11.88 -33.43 -14.81
N TYR A 24 10.69 -34.00 -14.59
CA TYR A 24 9.47 -33.23 -14.34
C TYR A 24 9.51 -32.57 -12.96
N LEU A 25 10.01 -33.27 -11.94
CA LEU A 25 10.22 -32.70 -10.61
C LEU A 25 11.26 -31.58 -10.64
N ALA A 26 12.37 -31.78 -11.34
CA ALA A 26 13.38 -30.75 -11.52
C ALA A 26 12.79 -29.50 -12.20
N LEU A 27 12.00 -29.70 -13.26
CA LEU A 27 11.31 -28.60 -13.95
C LEU A 27 10.33 -27.88 -13.02
N MET A 28 9.54 -28.61 -12.23
CA MET A 28 8.61 -28.00 -11.26
C MET A 28 9.34 -27.19 -10.19
N VAL A 29 10.48 -27.66 -9.69
CA VAL A 29 11.30 -26.92 -8.72
C VAL A 29 11.87 -25.64 -9.35
N LEU A 30 12.36 -25.72 -10.60
CA LEU A 30 12.87 -24.57 -11.33
C LEU A 30 11.77 -23.53 -11.59
N LEU A 31 10.61 -23.97 -12.07
CA LEU A 31 9.46 -23.09 -12.33
C LEU A 31 8.92 -22.49 -11.03
N GLY A 32 8.81 -23.29 -9.97
CA GLY A 32 8.40 -22.82 -8.64
C GLY A 32 9.37 -21.78 -8.07
N GLY A 33 10.67 -22.05 -8.16
CA GLY A 33 11.72 -21.13 -7.74
C GLY A 33 11.73 -19.83 -8.56
N ALA A 34 11.57 -19.91 -9.88
CA ALA A 34 11.49 -18.75 -10.76
C ALA A 34 10.24 -17.90 -10.46
N ALA A 35 9.07 -18.53 -10.30
CA ALA A 35 7.83 -17.84 -9.94
C ALA A 35 7.95 -17.18 -8.56
N TRP A 36 8.55 -17.87 -7.59
CA TRP A 36 8.82 -17.30 -6.28
C TRP A 36 9.76 -16.09 -6.38
N GLY A 37 10.91 -16.22 -7.02
CA GLY A 37 11.85 -15.11 -7.22
C GLY A 37 11.19 -13.92 -7.93
N TRP A 38 10.42 -14.19 -8.98
CA TRP A 38 9.68 -13.17 -9.73
C TRP A 38 8.68 -12.41 -8.86
N THR A 39 7.88 -13.12 -8.05
CA THR A 39 6.92 -12.47 -7.15
C THR A 39 7.60 -11.64 -6.06
N HIS A 40 8.73 -12.10 -5.51
CA HIS A 40 9.50 -11.33 -4.54
C HIS A 40 10.11 -10.06 -5.16
N TRP A 41 10.65 -10.18 -6.37
CA TRP A 41 11.20 -9.05 -7.09
C TRP A 41 10.12 -8.01 -7.44
N GLN A 42 8.96 -8.45 -7.93
CA GLN A 42 7.83 -7.56 -8.17
C GLN A 42 7.34 -6.86 -6.89
N ARG A 43 7.31 -7.58 -5.76
CA ARG A 43 6.95 -6.99 -4.46
C ARG A 43 7.95 -5.91 -4.04
N ALA A 44 9.25 -6.18 -4.18
CA ALA A 44 10.30 -5.22 -3.84
C ALA A 44 10.21 -3.95 -4.69
N ARG A 45 10.05 -4.10 -6.02
CA ARG A 45 9.91 -2.96 -6.94
C ARG A 45 8.70 -2.09 -6.62
N ARG A 46 7.54 -2.69 -6.35
CA ARG A 46 6.33 -1.92 -5.98
C ARG A 46 6.50 -1.14 -4.68
N VAL A 47 7.26 -1.67 -3.72
CA VAL A 47 7.56 -0.95 -2.48
C VAL A 47 8.44 0.24 -2.79
N GLU A 48 9.52 0.05 -3.54
CA GLU A 48 10.44 1.12 -3.92
C GLU A 48 9.74 2.25 -4.69
N GLU A 49 8.96 1.92 -5.72
CA GLU A 49 8.15 2.89 -6.47
C GLU A 49 7.18 3.66 -5.56
N THR A 50 6.55 2.99 -4.59
CA THR A 50 5.63 3.65 -3.66
C THR A 50 6.37 4.52 -2.65
N LEU A 51 7.59 4.14 -2.25
CA LEU A 51 8.43 4.93 -1.33
C LEU A 51 9.01 6.18 -2.03
N LEU A 52 9.44 6.06 -3.29
CA LEU A 52 9.94 7.18 -4.08
C LEU A 52 8.81 8.16 -4.44
N GLY A 53 7.60 7.67 -4.69
CA GLY A 53 6.42 8.48 -4.99
C GLY A 53 5.63 8.95 -3.76
N ARG A 54 6.28 9.15 -2.61
CA ARG A 54 5.60 9.67 -1.42
C ARG A 54 5.38 11.17 -1.50
N VAL A 55 4.23 11.60 -1.01
CA VAL A 55 3.86 13.00 -0.89
C VAL A 55 3.91 13.41 0.57
N THR A 56 4.40 14.62 0.80
CA THR A 56 4.53 15.21 2.13
C THR A 56 3.56 16.38 2.23
N VAL A 57 2.82 16.43 3.32
CA VAL A 57 1.90 17.51 3.64
C VAL A 57 2.33 18.13 4.96
N GLU A 58 2.51 19.44 4.98
CA GLU A 58 2.81 20.19 6.19
C GLU A 58 1.52 20.58 6.91
N LEU A 59 1.49 20.37 8.22
CA LEU A 59 0.43 20.74 9.12
C LEU A 59 0.94 21.85 10.04
N ILE A 60 0.31 23.01 9.94
CA ILE A 60 0.68 24.21 10.68
C ILE A 60 -0.41 24.46 11.73
N PRO A 61 -0.12 24.23 13.02
CA PRO A 61 -1.06 24.54 14.08
C PRO A 61 -1.21 26.06 14.23
N THR A 62 -2.41 26.53 14.52
CA THR A 62 -2.63 27.90 14.97
C THR A 62 -2.16 28.05 16.43
N SER A 63 -2.08 29.29 16.91
CA SER A 63 -1.68 29.61 18.29
C SER A 63 -2.62 29.08 19.37
N THR A 64 -3.83 28.65 19.00
CA THR A 64 -4.87 28.15 19.92
C THR A 64 -4.97 26.63 19.94
N PHE A 65 -4.19 25.94 19.10
CA PHE A 65 -4.33 24.50 18.87
C PHE A 65 -4.11 23.69 20.15
N ASP A 66 -5.19 23.16 20.71
CA ASP A 66 -5.20 22.24 21.85
C ASP A 66 -6.24 21.12 21.61
N PRO A 67 -5.89 20.09 20.83
CA PRO A 67 -6.85 19.09 20.38
C PRO A 67 -7.29 18.18 21.54
N SER A 68 -8.59 17.92 21.61
CA SER A 68 -9.11 16.91 22.53
C SER A 68 -8.68 15.49 22.13
N GLU A 69 -8.65 14.57 23.09
CA GLU A 69 -8.31 13.16 22.81
C GLU A 69 -9.23 12.53 21.74
N GLY A 70 -10.51 12.94 21.72
CA GLY A 70 -11.48 12.50 20.72
C GLY A 70 -11.12 12.94 19.30
N GLU A 71 -10.64 14.18 19.14
CA GLU A 71 -10.19 14.70 17.85
C GLU A 71 -8.91 14.02 17.38
N VAL A 72 -7.96 13.78 18.30
CA VAL A 72 -6.75 12.99 18.00
C VAL A 72 -7.11 11.59 17.50
N ARG A 73 -8.07 10.93 18.16
CA ARG A 73 -8.54 9.59 17.77
C ARG A 73 -9.23 9.58 16.41
N ARG A 74 -10.08 10.57 16.13
CA ARG A 74 -10.74 10.74 14.83
C ARG A 74 -9.70 10.95 13.72
N TYR A 75 -8.71 11.79 13.98
CA TYR A 75 -7.64 12.05 13.04
C TYR A 75 -6.76 10.81 12.80
N ALA A 76 -6.40 10.08 13.85
CA ALA A 76 -5.69 8.80 13.72
C ALA A 76 -6.49 7.79 12.87
N HIS A 77 -7.81 7.73 13.05
CA HIS A 77 -8.67 6.88 12.24
C HIS A 77 -8.68 7.32 10.76
N GLN A 78 -8.76 8.62 10.48
CA GLN A 78 -8.65 9.17 9.13
C GLN A 78 -7.31 8.79 8.48
N LEU A 79 -6.19 8.97 9.17
CA LEU A 79 -4.86 8.58 8.68
C LEU A 79 -4.77 7.07 8.42
N SER A 80 -5.40 6.24 9.25
CA SER A 80 -5.43 4.79 9.04
C SER A 80 -6.08 4.39 7.71
N ARG A 81 -7.01 5.20 7.19
CA ARG A 81 -7.70 4.94 5.93
C ARG A 81 -6.84 5.20 4.70
N ALA A 82 -5.78 6.02 4.82
CA ALA A 82 -4.84 6.29 3.73
C ALA A 82 -4.25 4.99 3.15
N ARG A 83 -4.07 3.94 3.97
CA ARG A 83 -3.58 2.62 3.53
C ARG A 83 -4.47 1.96 2.48
N TYR A 84 -5.79 2.22 2.49
CA TYR A 84 -6.73 1.62 1.54
C TYR A 84 -6.65 2.25 0.15
N SER A 85 -5.99 3.41 0.00
CA SER A 85 -5.74 4.02 -1.32
C SER A 85 -4.72 3.23 -2.15
N VAL A 86 -4.04 2.23 -1.57
CA VAL A 86 -2.93 1.50 -2.20
C VAL A 86 -3.15 -0.01 -2.13
N ALA A 87 -4.15 -0.51 -2.86
CA ALA A 87 -4.66 -1.89 -2.79
C ALA A 87 -3.66 -3.02 -3.13
N LYS A 88 -2.50 -2.74 -3.73
CA LYS A 88 -1.52 -3.77 -4.17
C LYS A 88 -0.10 -3.55 -3.63
N THR A 89 0.07 -2.61 -2.71
CA THR A 89 1.39 -2.30 -2.12
C THR A 89 1.54 -3.02 -0.78
N PRO A 90 2.69 -3.69 -0.53
CA PRO A 90 2.98 -4.27 0.77
C PRO A 90 2.89 -3.26 1.92
N ALA A 91 2.57 -3.72 3.13
CA ALA A 91 2.32 -2.87 4.30
C ALA A 91 3.41 -1.80 4.54
N ARG A 92 4.69 -2.14 4.29
CA ARG A 92 5.82 -1.20 4.42
C ARG A 92 5.73 0.01 3.49
N GLY A 93 5.23 -0.18 2.26
CA GLY A 93 5.07 0.91 1.29
C GLY A 93 3.79 1.72 1.49
N ALA A 94 2.75 1.12 2.08
CA ALA A 94 1.44 1.74 2.27
C ALA A 94 1.29 2.58 3.55
N GLY A 95 2.27 2.53 4.47
CA GLY A 95 2.18 3.21 5.76
C GLY A 95 2.31 4.74 5.67
N VAL A 96 1.54 5.45 6.48
CA VAL A 96 1.68 6.90 6.71
C VAL A 96 2.74 7.14 7.78
N ARG A 97 3.53 8.22 7.66
CA ARG A 97 4.52 8.64 8.65
C ARG A 97 4.21 10.05 9.11
N LEU A 98 4.33 10.26 10.42
CA LEU A 98 4.34 11.58 11.04
C LEU A 98 5.80 11.94 11.32
N ARG A 99 6.24 13.11 10.86
CA ARG A 99 7.57 13.63 11.11
C ARG A 99 7.44 14.99 11.77
N TYR A 100 7.99 15.11 12.96
CA TYR A 100 8.09 16.39 13.66
C TYR A 100 9.48 16.96 13.42
N SER A 101 9.53 18.25 13.13
CA SER A 101 10.77 19.03 12.97
C SER A 101 10.64 20.30 13.80
N ALA A 102 11.76 20.85 14.25
CA ALA A 102 11.81 22.16 14.84
C ALA A 102 12.62 23.05 13.91
N GLU A 103 11.95 24.00 13.26
CA GLU A 103 12.54 24.95 12.31
C GLU A 103 12.21 26.35 12.80
N GLU A 104 13.23 27.22 12.86
CA GLU A 104 13.07 28.63 13.26
C GLU A 104 12.43 28.81 14.66
N GLY A 105 12.63 27.84 15.56
CA GLY A 105 12.03 27.87 16.91
C GLY A 105 10.56 27.45 16.96
N HIS A 106 9.98 27.03 15.83
CA HIS A 106 8.61 26.53 15.75
C HIS A 106 8.59 25.03 15.44
N MET A 107 7.66 24.30 16.07
CA MET A 107 7.41 22.90 15.74
C MET A 107 6.61 22.82 14.43
N ARG A 108 7.15 22.11 13.45
CA ARG A 108 6.49 21.76 12.19
C ARG A 108 6.12 20.29 12.20
N CYS A 109 4.89 19.98 11.82
CA CYS A 109 4.42 18.62 11.67
C CYS A 109 4.25 18.29 10.19
N TYR A 110 4.86 17.20 9.75
CA TYR A 110 4.74 16.72 8.37
C TYR A 110 4.09 15.34 8.36
N VAL A 111 3.15 15.15 7.45
CA VAL A 111 2.51 13.86 7.18
C VAL A 111 2.95 13.38 5.82
N GLU A 112 3.60 12.22 5.81
CA GLU A 112 4.12 11.60 4.60
C GLU A 112 3.32 10.33 4.29
N GLY A 113 2.90 10.16 3.05
CA GLY A 113 2.27 8.93 2.61
C GLY A 113 2.28 8.73 1.10
N PRO A 114 1.71 7.63 0.61
CA PRO A 114 1.67 7.32 -0.82
C PRO A 114 0.98 8.44 -1.62
N ALA A 115 1.45 8.76 -2.84
CA ALA A 115 0.83 9.80 -3.67
C ALA A 115 -0.69 9.62 -3.89
N ARG A 116 -1.17 8.38 -3.97
CA ARG A 116 -2.60 8.06 -4.11
C ARG A 116 -3.43 8.43 -2.87
N ALA A 117 -2.78 8.55 -1.71
CA ALA A 117 -3.40 9.03 -0.49
C ALA A 117 -3.37 10.56 -0.37
N GLY A 118 -2.75 11.28 -1.31
CA GLY A 118 -2.51 12.73 -1.21
C GLY A 118 -3.75 13.54 -0.85
N ALA A 119 -4.90 13.23 -1.47
CA ALA A 119 -6.17 13.88 -1.14
C ALA A 119 -6.62 13.64 0.31
N VAL A 120 -6.43 12.42 0.85
CA VAL A 120 -6.77 12.09 2.25
C VAL A 120 -5.80 12.75 3.23
N LEU A 121 -4.53 12.89 2.85
CA LEU A 121 -3.50 13.55 3.66
C LEU A 121 -3.66 15.08 3.66
N ALA A 122 -4.18 15.66 2.57
CA ALA A 122 -4.45 17.08 2.45
C ALA A 122 -5.77 17.52 3.12
N MET A 123 -6.60 16.57 3.55
CA MET A 123 -7.83 16.89 4.28
C MET A 123 -7.48 17.40 5.69
N PRO A 124 -7.98 18.59 6.09
CA PRO A 124 -7.78 19.10 7.44
C PRO A 124 -8.32 18.11 8.48
N GLY A 125 -7.44 17.66 9.38
CA GLY A 125 -7.81 16.75 10.47
C GLY A 125 -8.39 17.46 11.68
N PHE A 126 -8.07 18.75 11.82
CA PHE A 126 -8.44 19.63 12.93
C PHE A 126 -8.89 20.98 12.36
N ALA A 127 -9.81 21.66 13.05
CA ALA A 127 -10.29 22.98 12.63
C ALA A 127 -9.21 24.07 12.72
N GLU A 128 -8.28 23.91 13.67
CA GLU A 128 -7.23 24.86 14.02
C GLU A 128 -5.85 24.52 13.43
N VAL A 129 -5.84 23.69 12.38
CA VAL A 129 -4.61 23.31 11.67
C VAL A 129 -4.75 23.65 10.21
N GLU A 130 -3.87 24.51 9.73
CA GLU A 130 -3.73 24.78 8.31
C GLU A 130 -2.93 23.65 7.64
N VAL A 131 -3.39 23.24 6.47
CA VAL A 131 -2.74 22.21 5.68
C VAL A 131 -2.03 22.84 4.50
N ARG A 132 -0.70 22.85 4.52
CA ARG A 132 0.13 23.23 3.38
C ARG A 132 0.60 21.97 2.66
N ALA A 133 -0.09 21.60 1.59
CA ALA A 133 0.37 20.51 0.75
C ALA A 133 1.69 20.91 0.07
N ALA A 134 2.79 20.19 0.36
CA ALA A 134 3.99 20.28 -0.46
C ALA A 134 3.65 19.58 -1.78
N ARG A 135 3.17 20.38 -2.71
CA ARG A 135 2.82 20.08 -4.11
C ARG A 135 3.58 18.87 -4.68
N ALA A 136 2.94 17.71 -4.70
CA ALA A 136 3.01 16.88 -5.89
C ALA A 136 1.94 17.41 -6.84
N ASP A 137 2.35 17.74 -8.05
CA ASP A 137 1.61 18.43 -9.11
C ASP A 137 0.39 17.62 -9.58
N GLN A 138 -0.63 17.48 -8.75
CA GLN A 138 -1.90 16.85 -9.13
C GLN A 138 -2.94 17.95 -9.33
N HIS A 139 -3.04 18.37 -10.59
CA HIS A 139 -4.17 19.13 -11.10
C HIS A 139 -5.45 18.30 -10.89
N ILE A 140 -6.22 18.63 -9.85
CA ILE A 140 -7.56 18.09 -9.68
C ILE A 140 -8.46 18.82 -10.68
N GLU A 141 -8.76 18.17 -11.79
CA GLU A 141 -9.71 18.71 -12.76
C GLU A 141 -11.12 18.69 -12.15
N PRO A 142 -11.81 19.85 -12.04
CA PRO A 142 -13.15 19.89 -11.48
C PRO A 142 -14.10 19.03 -12.32
N VAL A 143 -14.75 18.04 -11.70
CA VAL A 143 -15.82 17.27 -12.35
C VAL A 143 -16.98 18.22 -12.62
N ARG A 144 -17.13 18.65 -13.87
CA ARG A 144 -18.30 19.41 -14.31
C ARG A 144 -19.46 18.44 -14.50
N PHE A 145 -20.46 18.55 -13.66
CA PHE A 145 -21.75 17.90 -13.92
C PHE A 145 -22.42 18.65 -15.07
N THR A 146 -22.67 17.96 -16.18
CA THR A 146 -23.52 18.50 -17.24
C THR A 146 -24.93 18.68 -16.66
N PRO A 147 -25.51 19.89 -16.70
CA PRO A 147 -26.88 20.08 -16.23
C PRO A 147 -27.84 19.22 -17.05
N PRO A 148 -28.91 18.67 -16.44
CA PRO A 148 -29.86 17.85 -17.16
C PRO A 148 -30.50 18.66 -18.29
N VAL A 149 -30.55 18.08 -19.49
CA VAL A 149 -31.23 18.65 -20.65
C VAL A 149 -32.71 18.79 -20.30
N GLN A 150 -33.16 20.02 -20.01
CA GLN A 150 -34.57 20.32 -19.92
C GLN A 150 -35.16 20.11 -21.31
N ARG A 151 -35.92 19.03 -21.50
CA ARG A 151 -36.78 18.87 -22.67
C ARG A 151 -37.91 19.88 -22.54
N GLU A 152 -37.72 21.02 -23.17
CA GLU A 152 -38.76 22.01 -23.34
C GLU A 152 -39.74 21.50 -24.40
N GLY A 153 -40.98 21.27 -23.97
CA GLY A 153 -42.12 21.11 -24.86
C GLY A 153 -42.67 19.69 -24.98
N GLU A 154 -43.73 19.41 -24.21
CA GLU A 154 -44.91 18.78 -24.79
C GLU A 154 -46.13 19.45 -24.17
N LYS A 155 -46.81 20.27 -24.98
CA LYS A 155 -48.17 20.78 -24.74
C LYS A 155 -49.15 19.72 -25.21
#